data_AF-A0A534WHM0-F1
#
_entry.id   AF-A0A534WHM0-F1
#
_cell.length_a   1.000
_cell.length_b   1.000
_cell.length_c   1.000
_cell.angle_alpha   90.00
_cell.angle_beta   90.00
_cell.angle_gamma   90.00
#
_symmetry.space_group_name_H-M   'P 1'
#
loop_
_entity.id
_entity.type
_entity.pdbx_description
1 polymer ?
#
loop_
_entity_poly.entity_id
_entity_poly.type
_entity_poly.pdbx_seq_one_letter_code
_entity_poly.pdbx_strand_id
1 'polypeptide(L)'
;MSTRNRRVILAGVAITIATAAPALAQTVCTPTDTPPATVLRDRYGVPHIFAGNLDDLSFANGYVEAQDRLFEMEIFRRAGEGTLSAVLGSSFLEMDASIRRDLYTAAERQAQFDALGADDRRAISKFADGVNLYICQARLDGSKMPAEYAALGFLPADWTAQDTVAAADFLIGVFGAFGGDEVRNAAFFFDVKSRLKRARAKRVFNDHFP
;
A
#
# COMPACT_ATOMS: atom_id res chain seq x y z
N MET A 1 -59.71 -6.23 -54.91
CA MET A 1 -58.30 -6.42 -54.51
C MET A 1 -58.02 -5.54 -53.29
N SER A 2 -57.23 -6.03 -52.34
CA SER A 2 -56.72 -5.31 -51.15
C SER A 2 -57.68 -5.15 -49.96
N THR A 3 -57.32 -5.40 -48.70
CA THR A 3 -56.25 -6.21 -48.06
C THR A 3 -56.64 -6.32 -46.58
N ARG A 4 -56.47 -7.51 -45.99
CA ARG A 4 -56.71 -7.84 -44.59
C ARG A 4 -55.65 -7.14 -43.70
N ASN A 5 -56.04 -6.21 -42.83
CA ASN A 5 -55.13 -5.63 -41.84
C ASN A 5 -54.93 -6.60 -40.66
N ARG A 6 -53.77 -7.28 -40.63
CA ARG A 6 -53.30 -8.05 -39.47
C ARG A 6 -52.69 -7.08 -38.45
N ARG A 7 -53.29 -6.99 -37.26
CA ARG A 7 -52.67 -6.33 -36.10
C ARG A 7 -51.65 -7.29 -35.48
N VAL A 8 -50.38 -6.89 -35.51
CA VAL A 8 -49.27 -7.59 -34.83
C VAL A 8 -49.21 -7.06 -33.40
N ILE A 9 -49.32 -7.95 -32.41
CA ILE A 9 -49.15 -7.63 -30.99
C ILE A 9 -47.68 -7.93 -30.65
N LEU A 10 -46.88 -6.90 -30.40
CA LEU A 10 -45.53 -7.02 -29.87
C LEU A 10 -45.61 -7.06 -28.33
N ALA A 11 -45.41 -8.25 -27.76
CA ALA A 11 -45.21 -8.42 -26.33
C ALA A 11 -43.73 -8.16 -25.99
N GLY A 12 -43.44 -7.00 -25.38
CA GLY A 12 -42.11 -6.70 -24.85
C GLY A 12 -41.91 -7.40 -23.51
N VAL A 13 -40.95 -8.32 -23.43
CA VAL A 13 -40.50 -8.93 -22.18
C VAL A 13 -39.44 -8.02 -21.57
N ALA A 14 -39.76 -7.36 -20.46
CA ALA A 14 -38.77 -6.62 -19.67
C ALA A 14 -38.04 -7.61 -18.75
N ILE A 15 -36.76 -7.88 -19.04
CA ILE A 15 -35.87 -8.60 -18.14
C ILE A 15 -35.30 -7.58 -17.17
N THR A 16 -35.77 -7.57 -15.93
CA THR A 16 -35.16 -6.82 -14.83
C THR A 16 -33.98 -7.63 -14.28
N ILE A 17 -32.77 -7.22 -14.60
CA ILE A 17 -31.57 -7.72 -13.93
C ILE A 17 -31.48 -7.00 -12.59
N ALA A 18 -31.88 -7.67 -11.51
CA ALA A 18 -31.64 -7.19 -10.15
C ALA A 18 -30.15 -7.37 -9.82
N THR A 19 -29.36 -6.31 -9.98
CA THR A 19 -28.00 -6.25 -9.46
C THR A 19 -28.07 -5.94 -7.97
N ALA A 20 -28.13 -6.99 -7.15
CA ALA A 20 -27.86 -6.86 -5.72
C ALA A 20 -26.35 -6.62 -5.54
N ALA A 21 -25.94 -5.36 -5.55
CA ALA A 21 -24.64 -5.00 -4.99
C ALA A 21 -24.67 -5.39 -3.50
N PRO A 22 -23.70 -6.18 -3.00
CA PRO A 22 -23.61 -6.41 -1.57
C PRO A 22 -23.48 -5.04 -0.92
N ALA A 23 -24.42 -4.70 -0.03
CA ALA A 23 -24.27 -3.55 0.83
C ALA A 23 -22.97 -3.78 1.61
N LEU A 24 -21.90 -3.08 1.22
CA LEU A 24 -20.75 -2.89 2.09
C LEU A 24 -21.35 -2.37 3.39
N ALA A 25 -21.29 -3.19 4.44
CA ALA A 25 -21.59 -2.73 5.77
C ALA A 25 -20.58 -1.64 6.09
N GLN A 26 -20.86 -0.42 5.67
CA GLN A 26 -20.10 0.75 6.07
C GLN A 26 -20.33 0.83 7.57
N THR A 27 -19.34 0.38 8.34
CA THR A 27 -19.26 0.73 9.75
C THR A 27 -19.32 2.25 9.79
N VAL A 28 -20.46 2.79 10.21
CA VAL A 28 -20.66 4.24 10.34
C VAL A 28 -19.81 4.67 11.52
N CYS A 29 -18.58 5.05 11.23
CA CYS A 29 -17.70 5.73 12.17
C CYS A 29 -18.31 7.09 12.50
N THR A 30 -18.40 7.38 13.80
CA THR A 30 -18.82 8.69 14.26
C THR A 30 -17.60 9.59 14.47
N PRO A 31 -17.72 10.92 14.28
CA PRO A 31 -16.64 11.86 14.58
C PRO A 31 -16.14 11.78 16.04
N THR A 32 -16.96 11.23 16.93
CA THR A 32 -16.70 11.11 18.38
C THR A 32 -16.12 9.76 18.80
N ASP A 33 -16.02 8.79 17.88
CA ASP A 33 -15.43 7.49 18.20
C ASP A 33 -13.98 7.67 18.65
N THR A 34 -13.60 6.95 19.70
CA THR A 34 -12.24 6.99 20.25
C THR A 34 -11.66 5.58 20.29
N PRO A 35 -10.32 5.43 20.17
CA PRO A 35 -9.68 4.14 20.37
C PRO A 35 -10.03 3.55 21.74
N PRO A 36 -10.19 2.22 21.87
CA PRO A 36 -10.48 1.55 23.13
C PRO A 36 -9.23 1.44 24.03
N ALA A 37 -8.45 2.53 24.14
CA ALA A 37 -7.21 2.61 24.91
C ALA A 37 -7.01 4.02 25.47
N THR A 38 -6.17 4.14 26.50
CA THR A 38 -5.72 5.44 26.97
C THR A 38 -4.46 5.85 26.21
N VAL A 39 -4.51 7.01 25.55
CA VAL A 39 -3.36 7.59 24.85
C VAL A 39 -2.92 8.85 25.58
N LEU A 40 -1.69 8.87 26.06
CA LEU A 40 -1.07 10.04 26.68
C LEU A 40 0.07 10.54 25.77
N ARG A 41 0.06 11.82 25.41
CA ARG A 41 1.17 12.43 24.65
C ARG A 41 2.08 13.21 25.60
N ASP A 42 3.38 13.01 25.45
CA ASP A 42 4.36 13.76 26.22
C ASP A 42 4.53 15.20 25.69
N ARG A 43 5.47 15.96 26.26
CA ARG A 43 5.75 17.35 25.87
C ARG A 43 6.27 17.51 24.43
N TYR A 44 6.74 16.44 23.79
CA TYR A 44 7.18 16.41 22.40
C TYR A 44 6.11 15.84 21.46
N GLY A 45 4.94 15.50 22.00
CA GLY A 45 3.85 14.90 21.25
C GLY A 45 3.97 13.38 21.09
N VAL A 46 4.93 12.71 21.70
CA VAL A 46 5.13 11.26 21.54
C VAL A 46 4.00 10.49 22.24
N PRO A 47 3.24 9.65 21.52
CA PRO A 47 2.13 8.91 22.09
C PRO A 47 2.61 7.72 22.93
N HIS A 48 2.07 7.60 24.13
CA HIS A 48 2.20 6.46 25.03
C HIS A 48 0.83 5.80 25.17
N ILE A 49 0.70 4.55 24.76
CA ILE A 49 -0.57 3.83 24.66
C ILE A 49 -0.68 2.81 25.80
N PHE A 50 -1.78 2.86 26.54
CA PHE A 50 -2.12 1.93 27.61
C PHE A 50 -3.45 1.25 27.27
N ALA A 51 -3.42 -0.07 27.08
CA ALA A 51 -4.56 -0.89 26.68
C ALA A 51 -4.65 -2.18 27.51
N GLY A 52 -5.85 -2.76 27.59
CA GLY A 52 -6.11 -3.97 28.38
C GLY A 52 -5.73 -5.27 27.67
N ASN A 53 -5.56 -5.24 26.35
CA ASN A 53 -5.19 -6.39 25.52
C ASN A 53 -4.49 -5.92 24.23
N LEU A 54 -3.95 -6.88 23.47
CA LEU A 54 -3.18 -6.60 22.25
C LEU A 54 -4.03 -6.03 21.11
N ASP A 55 -5.30 -6.42 21.00
CA ASP A 55 -6.19 -5.95 19.93
C ASP A 55 -6.46 -4.45 20.08
N ASP A 56 -6.81 -4.02 21.30
CA ASP A 56 -7.03 -2.60 21.64
C ASP A 56 -5.74 -1.78 21.52
N LEU A 57 -4.59 -2.36 21.91
CA LEU A 57 -3.28 -1.74 21.75
C LEU A 57 -2.95 -1.51 20.26
N SER A 58 -3.15 -2.53 19.43
CA SER A 58 -2.84 -2.49 18.00
C SER A 58 -3.74 -1.49 17.28
N PHE A 59 -5.03 -1.47 17.61
CA PHE A 59 -5.98 -0.49 17.13
C PHE A 59 -5.55 0.94 17.48
N ALA A 60 -5.26 1.19 18.76
CA ALA A 60 -4.84 2.51 19.20
C ALA A 60 -3.51 2.93 18.55
N ASN A 61 -2.58 2.00 18.33
CA ASN A 61 -1.33 2.25 17.61
C ASN A 61 -1.59 2.75 16.17
N GLY A 62 -2.43 2.05 15.41
CA GLY A 62 -2.79 2.48 14.06
C GLY A 62 -3.48 3.84 14.02
N TYR A 63 -4.36 4.10 14.98
CA TYR A 63 -5.04 5.40 15.09
C TYR A 63 -4.07 6.55 15.37
N VAL A 64 -3.16 6.41 16.33
CA VAL A 64 -2.20 7.48 16.68
C VAL A 64 -1.14 7.68 15.61
N GLU A 65 -0.73 6.62 14.92
CA GLU A 65 0.21 6.70 13.81
C GLU A 65 -0.41 7.45 12.63
N ALA A 66 -1.66 7.12 12.27
CA ALA A 66 -2.40 7.87 11.25
C ALA A 66 -2.60 9.35 11.68
N GLN A 67 -2.88 9.60 12.96
CA GLN A 67 -2.99 10.97 13.47
C GLN A 67 -1.73 11.79 13.21
N ASP A 68 -0.56 11.19 13.36
CA ASP A 68 0.70 11.90 13.25
C ASP A 68 1.25 11.89 11.82
N ARG A 69 1.05 10.80 11.06
CA ARG A 69 1.82 10.43 9.86
C ARG A 69 0.99 9.91 8.68
N LEU A 70 -0.33 10.14 8.64
CA LEU A 70 -1.19 9.57 7.58
C LEU A 70 -0.65 9.75 6.15
N PHE A 71 -0.14 10.94 5.80
CA PHE A 71 0.41 11.16 4.45
C PHE A 71 1.74 10.44 4.23
N GLU A 72 2.60 10.33 5.25
CA GLU A 72 3.83 9.53 5.15
C GLU A 72 3.52 8.05 4.94
N MET A 73 2.51 7.52 5.66
CA MET A 73 2.02 6.15 5.47
C MET A 73 1.50 5.91 4.04
N GLU A 74 0.78 6.88 3.48
CA GLU A 74 0.31 6.84 2.07
C GLU A 74 1.49 6.68 1.10
N ILE A 75 2.55 7.46 1.29
CA ILE A 75 3.74 7.38 0.46
C ILE A 75 4.38 6.00 0.57
N PHE A 76 4.50 5.43 1.78
CA PHE A 76 5.11 4.11 1.93
C PHE A 76 4.26 2.98 1.34
N ARG A 77 2.92 2.98 1.48
CA ARG A 77 2.10 1.95 0.81
C ARG A 77 2.24 2.04 -0.71
N ARG A 78 2.22 3.24 -1.27
CA ARG A 78 2.38 3.45 -2.71
C ARG A 78 3.77 3.07 -3.20
N ALA A 79 4.80 3.36 -2.41
CA ALA A 79 6.16 2.97 -2.72
C ALA A 79 6.29 1.44 -2.77
N GLY A 80 5.68 0.72 -1.83
CA GLY A 80 5.68 -0.75 -1.81
C GLY A 80 4.79 -1.41 -2.87
N GLU A 81 3.76 -0.72 -3.35
CA GLU A 81 2.92 -1.17 -4.46
C GLU A 81 3.43 -0.75 -5.84
N GLY A 82 4.42 0.15 -5.88
CA GLY A 82 4.87 0.81 -7.10
C GLY A 82 3.74 1.62 -7.75
N THR A 83 3.06 2.47 -7.00
CA THR A 83 1.96 3.34 -7.47
C THR A 83 2.18 4.81 -7.11
N LEU A 84 3.42 5.22 -6.83
CA LEU A 84 3.77 6.61 -6.47
C LEU A 84 3.58 7.59 -7.61
N SER A 85 3.86 7.17 -8.85
CA SER A 85 3.74 8.04 -10.03
C SER A 85 2.31 8.54 -10.26
N ALA A 86 1.31 7.84 -9.72
CA ALA A 86 -0.09 8.24 -9.79
C ALA A 86 -0.39 9.52 -9.00
N VAL A 87 0.41 9.84 -7.97
CA VAL A 87 0.19 11.01 -7.09
C VAL A 87 1.34 12.01 -7.09
N LEU A 88 2.59 11.57 -7.32
CA LEU A 88 3.77 12.43 -7.38
C LEU A 88 4.27 12.70 -8.82
N GLY A 89 3.62 12.09 -9.82
CA GLY A 89 3.90 12.34 -11.23
C GLY A 89 4.94 11.41 -11.87
N SER A 90 5.21 11.64 -13.15
CA SER A 90 5.94 10.71 -14.02
C SER A 90 7.40 10.45 -13.64
N SER A 91 8.00 11.30 -12.81
CA SER A 91 9.37 11.10 -12.31
C SER A 91 9.54 9.81 -11.49
N PHE A 92 8.45 9.26 -10.96
CA PHE A 92 8.44 8.01 -10.19
C PHE A 92 8.13 6.77 -11.03
N LEU A 93 7.92 6.88 -12.34
CA LEU A 93 7.55 5.73 -13.20
C LEU A 93 8.59 4.60 -13.20
N GLU A 94 9.89 4.95 -13.21
CA GLU A 94 10.95 3.94 -13.18
C GLU A 94 10.97 3.18 -11.86
N MET A 95 10.73 3.89 -10.74
CA MET A 95 10.62 3.29 -9.41
C MET A 95 9.39 2.39 -9.32
N ASP A 96 8.22 2.85 -9.78
CA ASP A 96 7.01 2.05 -9.82
C ASP A 96 7.23 0.76 -10.63
N ALA A 97 7.91 0.86 -11.78
CA ALA A 97 8.25 -0.27 -12.61
C ALA A 97 9.26 -1.22 -11.94
N SER A 98 10.27 -0.71 -11.24
CA SER A 98 11.24 -1.56 -10.52
C SER A 98 10.60 -2.28 -9.36
N ILE A 99 9.78 -1.60 -8.55
CA ILE A 99 9.09 -2.21 -7.41
C ILE A 99 8.18 -3.35 -7.89
N ARG A 100 7.38 -3.13 -8.94
CA ARG A 100 6.48 -4.16 -9.46
C ARG A 100 7.19 -5.34 -10.13
N ARG A 101 8.44 -5.15 -10.58
CA ARG A 101 9.24 -6.18 -11.24
C ARG A 101 10.08 -6.99 -10.26
N ASP A 102 10.69 -6.31 -9.29
CA ASP A 102 11.76 -6.86 -8.46
C ASP A 102 11.29 -7.18 -7.02
N LEU A 103 10.19 -6.55 -6.57
CA LEU A 103 9.59 -6.78 -5.26
C LEU A 103 8.38 -7.74 -5.37
N TYR A 104 7.48 -7.71 -4.39
CA TYR A 104 6.35 -8.62 -4.30
C TYR A 104 5.12 -8.13 -5.07
N THR A 105 4.36 -9.07 -5.61
CA THR A 105 3.02 -8.86 -6.16
C THR A 105 1.97 -8.78 -5.04
N ALA A 106 0.75 -8.32 -5.36
CA ALA A 106 -0.36 -8.31 -4.39
C ALA A 106 -0.71 -9.72 -3.88
N ALA A 107 -0.65 -10.74 -4.76
CA ALA A 107 -0.90 -12.12 -4.36
C ALA A 107 0.17 -12.66 -3.42
N GLU A 108 1.44 -12.31 -3.64
CA GLU A 108 2.54 -12.69 -2.75
C GLU A 108 2.43 -11.98 -1.40
N ARG A 109 2.08 -10.69 -1.37
CA ARG A 109 1.81 -9.98 -0.10
C ARG A 109 0.67 -10.59 0.68
N GLN A 110 -0.42 -10.98 0.01
CA GLN A 110 -1.51 -11.70 0.66
C GLN A 110 -1.01 -13.04 1.22
N ALA A 111 -0.21 -13.80 0.46
CA ALA A 111 0.35 -15.05 0.92
C ALA A 111 1.30 -14.86 2.13
N GLN A 112 2.10 -13.79 2.15
CA GLN A 112 2.93 -13.43 3.30
C GLN A 112 2.07 -13.15 4.53
N PHE A 113 1.02 -12.32 4.39
CA PHE A 113 0.08 -12.06 5.47
C PHE A 113 -0.58 -13.34 5.97
N ASP A 114 -1.04 -14.20 5.07
CA ASP A 114 -1.73 -15.46 5.41
C ASP A 114 -0.82 -16.48 6.09
N ALA A 115 0.49 -16.41 5.85
CA ALA A 115 1.50 -17.24 6.49
C ALA A 115 1.82 -16.81 7.93
N LEU A 116 1.41 -15.62 8.36
CA LEU A 116 1.62 -15.14 9.73
C LEU A 116 0.79 -15.94 10.75
N GLY A 117 1.25 -15.91 12.00
CA GLY A 117 0.48 -16.44 13.13
C GLY A 117 -0.88 -15.76 13.26
N ALA A 118 -1.87 -16.47 13.82
CA ALA A 118 -3.21 -15.93 14.00
C ALA A 118 -3.22 -14.64 14.85
N ASP A 119 -2.31 -14.52 15.81
CA ASP A 119 -2.17 -13.35 16.66
C ASP A 119 -1.60 -12.15 15.90
N ASP A 120 -0.57 -12.35 15.07
CA ASP A 120 0.02 -11.29 14.26
C ASP A 120 -0.96 -10.77 13.20
N ARG A 121 -1.65 -11.68 12.50
CA ARG A 121 -2.69 -11.28 11.53
C ARG A 121 -3.76 -10.43 12.18
N ARG A 122 -4.22 -10.85 13.36
CA ARG A 122 -5.24 -10.11 14.12
C ARG A 122 -4.72 -8.74 14.56
N ALA A 123 -3.49 -8.67 15.07
CA ALA A 123 -2.87 -7.40 15.46
C ALA A 123 -2.76 -6.42 14.27
N ILE A 124 -2.28 -6.89 13.11
CA ILE A 124 -2.18 -6.07 11.89
C ILE A 124 -3.56 -5.65 11.38
N SER A 125 -4.56 -6.52 11.42
CA SER A 125 -5.96 -6.16 11.09
C SER A 125 -6.49 -5.09 12.04
N LYS A 126 -6.25 -5.22 13.35
CA LYS A 126 -6.67 -4.22 14.34
C LYS A 126 -5.96 -2.88 14.16
N PHE A 127 -4.67 -2.91 13.81
CA PHE A 127 -3.95 -1.72 13.41
C PHE A 127 -4.62 -1.02 12.22
N ALA A 128 -4.95 -1.76 11.16
CA ALA A 128 -5.66 -1.21 10.00
C ALA A 128 -7.03 -0.61 10.38
N ASP A 129 -7.79 -1.26 11.27
CA ASP A 129 -9.05 -0.73 11.79
C ASP A 129 -8.86 0.64 12.47
N GLY A 130 -7.78 0.79 13.25
CA GLY A 130 -7.42 2.06 13.91
C GLY A 130 -7.05 3.16 12.93
N VAL A 131 -6.25 2.84 11.91
CA VAL A 131 -5.92 3.77 10.81
C VAL A 131 -7.20 4.23 10.10
N ASN A 132 -8.10 3.29 9.81
CA ASN A 132 -9.37 3.56 9.14
C ASN A 132 -10.31 4.44 9.96
N LEU A 133 -10.30 4.29 11.29
CA LEU A 133 -11.03 5.21 12.15
C LEU A 133 -10.52 6.66 11.98
N TYR A 134 -9.20 6.87 11.97
CA TYR A 134 -8.65 8.22 11.77
C TYR A 134 -8.96 8.76 10.37
N ILE A 135 -8.78 7.94 9.32
CA ILE A 135 -9.10 8.29 7.93
C ILE A 135 -10.57 8.73 7.82
N CYS A 136 -11.49 7.99 8.43
CA CYS A 136 -12.89 8.36 8.46
C CYS A 136 -13.10 9.74 9.10
N GLN A 137 -12.52 9.98 10.27
CA GLN A 137 -12.64 11.27 10.95
C GLN A 137 -12.04 12.40 10.11
N ALA A 138 -10.92 12.18 9.44
CA ALA A 138 -10.30 13.16 8.56
C ALA A 138 -11.16 13.49 7.32
N ARG A 139 -11.91 12.52 6.80
CA ARG A 139 -12.86 12.75 5.70
C ARG A 139 -14.10 13.54 6.17
N LEU A 140 -14.48 13.43 7.45
CA LEU A 140 -15.62 14.15 8.04
C LEU A 140 -15.25 15.56 8.54
N ASP A 141 -14.00 15.76 8.96
CA ASP A 141 -13.45 17.01 9.49
C ASP A 141 -12.12 17.33 8.80
N GLY A 142 -12.17 18.29 7.87
CA GLY A 142 -11.01 18.71 7.10
C GLY A 142 -9.85 19.26 7.93
N SER A 143 -10.06 19.65 9.20
CA SER A 143 -8.98 20.08 10.08
C SER A 143 -8.04 18.93 10.50
N LYS A 144 -8.49 17.68 10.36
CA LYS A 144 -7.71 16.45 10.61
C LYS A 144 -7.01 15.92 9.35
N MET A 145 -7.38 16.42 8.17
CA MET A 145 -6.79 15.97 6.91
C MET A 145 -5.41 16.62 6.71
N PRO A 146 -4.34 15.84 6.47
CA PRO A 146 -3.04 16.40 6.12
C PRO A 146 -3.13 17.30 4.88
N ALA A 147 -2.41 18.43 4.90
CA ALA A 147 -2.50 19.46 3.86
C ALA A 147 -2.01 18.97 2.49
N GLU A 148 -1.12 17.97 2.48
CA GLU A 148 -0.56 17.35 1.30
C GLU A 148 -1.62 16.71 0.39
N TYR A 149 -2.67 16.11 0.97
CA TYR A 149 -3.80 15.56 0.20
C TYR A 149 -4.52 16.64 -0.60
N ALA A 150 -4.77 17.80 0.02
CA ALA A 150 -5.38 18.95 -0.65
C ALA A 150 -4.44 19.52 -1.73
N ALA A 151 -3.14 19.60 -1.44
CA ALA A 151 -2.14 20.10 -2.39
C ALA A 151 -1.99 19.20 -3.64
N LEU A 152 -2.15 17.89 -3.47
CA LEU A 152 -2.03 16.90 -4.55
C LEU A 152 -3.39 16.50 -5.17
N GLY A 153 -4.50 17.00 -4.63
CA GLY A 153 -5.83 16.84 -5.23
C GLY A 153 -6.41 15.42 -5.11
N PHE A 154 -6.08 14.67 -4.06
CA PHE A 154 -6.67 13.35 -3.80
C PHE A 154 -6.97 13.14 -2.32
N LEU A 155 -7.75 12.10 -1.99
CA LEU A 155 -8.10 11.73 -0.62
C LEU A 155 -7.48 10.37 -0.27
N PRO A 156 -7.18 10.11 1.02
CA PRO A 156 -6.73 8.79 1.47
C PRO A 156 -7.78 7.74 1.11
N ALA A 157 -7.37 6.60 0.55
CA ALA A 157 -8.18 5.38 0.52
C ALA A 157 -8.12 4.66 1.87
N ASP A 158 -9.08 3.77 2.14
CA ASP A 158 -9.04 2.93 3.34
C ASP A 158 -7.74 2.13 3.37
N TRP A 159 -7.22 1.89 4.57
CA TRP A 159 -6.02 1.14 4.86
C TRP A 159 -6.34 -0.34 5.05
N THR A 160 -5.63 -1.21 4.34
CA THR A 160 -5.79 -2.67 4.49
C THR A 160 -4.62 -3.29 5.23
N ALA A 161 -4.79 -4.53 5.70
CA ALA A 161 -3.66 -5.29 6.23
C ALA A 161 -2.55 -5.50 5.18
N GLN A 162 -2.90 -5.62 3.89
CA GLN A 162 -1.92 -5.72 2.81
C GLN A 162 -1.13 -4.40 2.63
N ASP A 163 -1.73 -3.24 2.89
CA ASP A 163 -1.04 -1.95 2.81
C ASP A 163 0.09 -1.88 3.85
N THR A 164 -0.16 -2.41 5.06
CA THR A 164 0.87 -2.57 6.10
C THR A 164 2.01 -3.47 5.62
N VAL A 165 1.69 -4.61 4.98
CA VAL A 165 2.70 -5.51 4.42
C VAL A 165 3.47 -4.83 3.29
N ALA A 166 2.80 -4.08 2.40
CA ALA A 166 3.45 -3.36 1.32
C ALA A 166 4.42 -2.29 1.82
N ALA A 167 4.02 -1.51 2.83
CA ALA A 167 4.89 -0.53 3.46
C ALA A 167 6.10 -1.19 4.13
N ALA A 168 5.90 -2.32 4.83
CA ALA A 168 6.98 -3.09 5.45
C ALA A 168 7.95 -3.67 4.40
N ASP A 169 7.43 -4.28 3.34
CA ASP A 169 8.21 -4.82 2.22
C ASP A 169 9.07 -3.74 1.57
N PHE A 170 8.52 -2.54 1.38
CA PHE A 170 9.29 -1.42 0.84
C PHE A 170 10.43 -1.01 1.78
N LEU A 171 10.12 -0.78 3.06
CA LEU A 171 11.12 -0.33 4.03
C LEU A 171 12.23 -1.37 4.20
N ILE A 172 11.90 -2.66 4.32
CA ILE A 172 12.88 -3.75 4.41
C ILE A 172 13.62 -3.93 3.09
N GLY A 173 12.90 -3.91 1.97
CA GLY A 173 13.44 -4.09 0.63
C GLY A 173 14.47 -3.03 0.27
N VAL A 174 14.24 -1.76 0.63
CA VAL A 174 15.22 -0.69 0.41
C VAL A 174 16.53 -0.95 1.16
N PHE A 175 16.48 -1.49 2.39
CA PHE A 175 17.72 -1.86 3.10
C PHE A 175 18.45 -3.05 2.46
N GLY A 176 17.73 -3.96 1.79
CA GLY A 176 18.29 -5.11 1.09
C GLY A 176 18.65 -4.89 -0.38
N ALA A 177 18.21 -3.79 -0.99
CA ALA A 177 18.33 -3.52 -2.43
C ALA A 177 19.72 -3.03 -2.87
N PHE A 178 20.64 -2.77 -1.95
CA PHE A 178 22.01 -2.39 -2.29
C PHE A 178 22.82 -3.66 -2.64
N GLY A 179 23.05 -3.90 -3.93
CA GLY A 179 23.79 -5.06 -4.45
C GLY A 179 23.35 -5.44 -5.87
N GLY A 180 23.63 -6.67 -6.30
CA GLY A 180 23.09 -7.19 -7.57
C GLY A 180 23.82 -6.72 -8.84
N ASP A 181 25.00 -6.12 -8.72
CA ASP A 181 25.79 -5.62 -9.85
C ASP A 181 26.53 -6.74 -10.61
N GLU A 182 26.23 -8.04 -10.40
CA GLU A 182 26.99 -9.14 -11.00
C GLU A 182 27.02 -9.08 -12.53
N VAL A 183 25.92 -8.64 -13.15
CA VAL A 183 25.85 -8.47 -14.61
C VAL A 183 26.76 -7.32 -15.07
N ARG A 184 26.76 -6.21 -14.34
CA ARG A 184 27.60 -5.04 -14.63
C ARG A 184 29.08 -5.35 -14.41
N ASN A 185 29.39 -6.04 -13.32
CA ASN A 185 30.72 -6.53 -12.98
C ASN A 185 31.20 -7.53 -14.04
N ALA A 186 30.36 -8.47 -14.47
CA ALA A 186 30.68 -9.38 -15.56
C ALA A 186 30.94 -8.64 -16.87
N ALA A 187 30.13 -7.63 -17.22
CA ALA A 187 30.34 -6.81 -18.41
C ALA A 187 31.70 -6.09 -18.36
N PHE A 188 32.06 -5.50 -17.22
CA PHE A 188 33.40 -4.93 -17.01
C PHE A 188 34.50 -5.98 -17.19
N PHE A 189 34.35 -7.17 -16.60
CA PHE A 189 35.33 -8.25 -16.77
C PHE A 189 35.52 -8.63 -18.24
N PHE A 190 34.43 -8.74 -19.00
CA PHE A 190 34.50 -9.09 -20.43
C PHE A 190 35.11 -7.96 -21.27
N ASP A 191 34.83 -6.69 -20.97
CA ASP A 191 35.50 -5.55 -21.63
C ASP A 191 37.01 -5.58 -21.39
N VAL A 192 37.46 -5.76 -20.14
CA VAL A 192 38.88 -5.85 -19.81
C VAL A 192 39.53 -7.08 -20.47
N LYS A 193 38.84 -8.23 -20.48
CA LYS A 193 39.30 -9.45 -21.14
C LYS A 193 39.42 -9.31 -22.66
N SER A 194 38.66 -8.40 -23.30
CA SER A 194 38.80 -8.13 -24.73
C SER A 194 40.16 -7.48 -25.07
N ARG A 195 40.80 -6.82 -24.09
CA ARG A 195 42.06 -6.08 -24.24
C ARG A 195 43.26 -6.81 -23.63
N LEU A 196 43.02 -7.70 -22.66
CA LEU A 196 44.05 -8.37 -21.87
C LEU A 196 43.85 -9.89 -21.83
N LYS A 197 44.96 -10.65 -21.72
CA LYS A 197 44.89 -12.09 -21.42
C LYS A 197 44.13 -12.32 -20.11
N ARG A 198 43.33 -13.38 -20.06
CA ARG A 198 42.42 -13.73 -18.94
C ARG A 198 43.06 -13.59 -17.55
N ALA A 199 44.29 -14.06 -17.36
CA ALA A 199 44.97 -13.98 -16.07
C ALA A 199 45.22 -12.53 -15.60
N ARG A 200 45.53 -11.62 -16.52
CA ARG A 200 45.73 -10.19 -16.20
C ARG A 200 44.39 -9.47 -16.06
N ALA A 201 43.40 -9.80 -16.89
CA ALA A 201 42.04 -9.27 -16.75
C ALA A 201 41.43 -9.64 -15.39
N LYS A 202 41.65 -10.87 -14.91
CA LYS A 202 41.20 -11.30 -13.57
C LYS A 202 41.86 -10.52 -12.45
N ARG A 203 43.16 -10.20 -12.55
CA ARG A 203 43.82 -9.34 -11.57
C ARG A 203 43.21 -7.94 -11.54
N VAL A 204 43.05 -7.31 -12.70
CA VAL A 204 42.42 -5.97 -12.81
C VAL A 204 41.00 -5.98 -12.25
N PHE A 205 40.21 -7.04 -12.54
CA PHE A 205 38.88 -7.19 -11.98
C PHE A 205 38.89 -7.28 -10.46
N ASN A 206 39.75 -8.13 -9.89
CA ASN A 206 39.88 -8.28 -8.44
C ASN A 206 40.45 -7.02 -7.75
N ASP A 207 41.27 -6.23 -8.45
CA ASP A 207 41.78 -4.95 -7.92
C ASP A 207 40.67 -3.87 -7.91
N HIS A 208 39.73 -3.93 -8.85
CA HIS A 208 38.63 -2.96 -8.99
C HIS A 208 37.39 -3.32 -8.16
N PHE A 209 37.10 -4.61 -8.03
CA PHE A 209 36.00 -5.17 -7.24
C PHE A 209 36.60 -6.14 -6.20
N PRO A 210 37.03 -5.63 -5.04
CA PRO A 210 37.65 -6.43 -3.98
C PRO A 210 36.68 -7.41 -3.30
#